data_AF-Q56YF4-F1
#
_entry.id   AF-Q56YF4-F1
#
_cell.length_a   1.000
_cell.length_b   1.000
_cell.length_c   1.000
_cell.angle_alpha   90.00
_cell.angle_beta   90.00
_cell.angle_gamma   90.00
#
_symmetry.space_group_name_H-M   'P 1'
#
loop_
_entity.id
_entity.type
_entity.pdbx_description
1 polymer ?
#
loop_
_entity_poly.entity_id
_entity_poly.type
_entity_poly.pdbx_seq_one_letter_code
_entity_poly.pdbx_strand_id
1 'polypeptide(L)'
;MRLYTETTDGSTIETKETALVWNYQFADPDFGSCQAKELMEHLESVLTNDPVSVKTGQQLVEVKPQGVNKGLVAERLLTTMQEKGKLLDFILCVGDDRSDEDMFEVIMSAKDGPALSPVAEIFACTVGQKPSKAKYYLDDTAEIIRMLDGLAATDTTISDQTDSTATVPTKDLF
;
A
#
# COMPACT_ATOMS: atom_id res chain seq x y z
N MET A 1 -26.29 -8.23 3.89
CA MET A 1 -25.38 -9.05 3.04
C MET A 1 -25.97 -10.39 2.63
N ARG A 2 -26.44 -11.28 3.54
CA ARG A 2 -26.98 -12.61 3.13
C ARG A 2 -28.06 -12.55 2.05
N LEU A 3 -29.04 -11.65 2.21
CA LEU A 3 -30.07 -11.42 1.20
C LEU A 3 -29.48 -11.16 -0.20
N TYR A 4 -28.48 -10.29 -0.30
CA TYR A 4 -27.82 -9.97 -1.57
C TYR A 4 -27.00 -11.14 -2.11
N THR A 5 -26.51 -12.01 -1.23
CA THR A 5 -25.84 -13.26 -1.64
C THR A 5 -26.81 -14.27 -2.21
N GLU A 6 -27.98 -14.43 -1.58
CA GLU A 6 -29.05 -15.33 -2.03
C GLU A 6 -29.70 -14.87 -3.33
N THR A 7 -29.66 -13.58 -3.64
CA THR A 7 -30.26 -12.99 -4.86
C THR A 7 -29.25 -12.63 -5.95
N THR A 8 -27.96 -12.90 -5.73
CA THR A 8 -26.89 -12.61 -6.70
C THR A 8 -26.01 -13.83 -6.90
N ASP A 9 -26.31 -14.61 -7.93
CA ASP A 9 -25.53 -15.78 -8.31
C ASP A 9 -24.05 -15.41 -8.53
N GLY A 10 -23.14 -16.23 -8.03
CA GLY A 10 -21.69 -16.00 -8.10
C GLY A 10 -21.13 -15.05 -7.04
N SER A 11 -21.97 -14.43 -6.20
CA SER A 11 -21.50 -13.64 -5.06
C SER A 11 -21.28 -14.48 -3.80
N THR A 12 -20.42 -14.00 -2.91
CA THR A 12 -20.07 -14.68 -1.65
C THR A 12 -19.89 -13.69 -0.50
N ILE A 13 -20.01 -14.18 0.73
CA ILE A 13 -19.65 -13.42 1.94
C ILE A 13 -18.39 -14.02 2.53
N GLU A 14 -17.41 -13.17 2.79
CA GLU A 14 -16.18 -13.49 3.50
C GLU A 14 -16.18 -12.78 4.87
N THR A 15 -16.08 -13.56 5.95
CA THR A 15 -15.92 -13.03 7.30
C THR A 15 -14.43 -13.00 7.64
N LYS A 16 -13.88 -11.80 7.76
CA LYS A 16 -12.52 -11.57 8.28
C LYS A 16 -12.58 -11.40 9.80
N GLU A 17 -11.43 -11.30 10.44
CA GLU A 17 -11.34 -11.11 11.89
C GLU A 17 -12.04 -9.82 12.37
N THR A 18 -11.91 -8.73 11.60
CA THR A 18 -12.42 -7.40 11.97
C THR A 18 -13.35 -6.79 10.93
N ALA A 19 -13.62 -7.47 9.82
CA ALA A 19 -14.40 -6.94 8.70
C ALA A 19 -15.29 -8.00 8.06
N LEU A 20 -16.34 -7.56 7.38
CA LEU A 20 -17.20 -8.40 6.58
C LEU A 20 -17.18 -7.93 5.13
N VAL A 21 -16.92 -8.84 4.20
CA VAL A 21 -16.81 -8.53 2.77
C VAL A 21 -17.89 -9.29 2.01
N TRP A 22 -18.61 -8.59 1.14
CA TRP A 22 -19.43 -9.20 0.11
C TRP A 22 -18.69 -9.06 -1.22
N ASN A 23 -18.31 -10.19 -1.81
CA ASN A 23 -17.55 -10.26 -3.05
C ASN A 23 -18.49 -10.70 -4.18
N TYR A 24 -18.45 -9.99 -5.31
CA TYR A 24 -19.26 -10.26 -6.49
C TYR A 24 -18.42 -10.43 -7.76
N GLN A 25 -17.15 -10.80 -7.64
CA GLN A 25 -16.21 -10.92 -8.75
C GLN A 25 -16.61 -11.97 -9.80
N PHE A 26 -17.38 -12.98 -9.38
CA PHE A 26 -17.90 -14.06 -10.25
C PHE A 26 -19.39 -13.90 -10.56
N ALA A 27 -20.03 -12.83 -10.09
CA ALA A 27 -21.38 -12.49 -10.51
C ALA A 27 -21.36 -11.90 -11.93
N ASP A 28 -22.53 -11.85 -12.56
CA ASP A 28 -22.71 -11.05 -13.78
C ASP A 28 -22.23 -9.60 -13.53
N PRO A 29 -21.37 -9.02 -14.39
CA PRO A 29 -20.74 -7.73 -14.10
C PRO A 29 -21.74 -6.57 -13.90
N ASP A 30 -22.78 -6.52 -14.73
CA ASP A 30 -23.76 -5.44 -14.70
C ASP A 30 -24.70 -5.62 -13.51
N PHE A 31 -25.21 -6.83 -13.33
CA PHE A 31 -26.10 -7.15 -12.22
C PHE A 31 -25.40 -7.06 -10.86
N GLY A 32 -24.19 -7.62 -10.75
CA GLY A 32 -23.37 -7.57 -9.54
C GLY A 32 -23.03 -6.14 -9.13
N SER A 33 -22.71 -5.27 -10.11
CA SER A 33 -22.47 -3.85 -9.86
C SER A 33 -23.72 -3.12 -9.35
N CYS A 34 -24.89 -3.38 -9.95
CA CYS A 34 -26.17 -2.85 -9.45
C CYS A 34 -26.45 -3.30 -8.01
N GLN A 35 -26.30 -4.60 -7.73
CA GLN A 35 -26.49 -5.18 -6.40
C GLN A 35 -25.50 -4.61 -5.37
N ALA A 36 -24.25 -4.37 -5.76
CA ALA A 36 -23.24 -3.75 -4.91
C ALA A 36 -23.63 -2.33 -4.51
N LYS A 37 -24.15 -1.54 -5.45
CA LYS A 37 -24.62 -0.18 -5.20
C LYS A 37 -25.80 -0.17 -4.23
N GLU A 38 -26.81 -1.00 -4.47
CA GLU A 38 -27.95 -1.12 -3.57
C GLU A 38 -27.55 -1.60 -2.17
N LEU A 39 -26.65 -2.59 -2.09
CA LEU A 39 -26.11 -3.07 -0.82
C LEU A 39 -25.37 -1.96 -0.08
N MET A 40 -24.54 -1.17 -0.78
CA MET A 40 -23.80 -0.07 -0.18
C MET A 40 -24.76 0.98 0.40
N GLU A 41 -25.71 1.48 -0.39
CA GLU A 41 -26.69 2.49 0.04
C GLU A 41 -27.51 1.99 1.24
N HIS A 42 -27.93 0.73 1.21
CA HIS A 42 -28.65 0.09 2.31
C HIS A 42 -27.79 -0.01 3.58
N LEU A 43 -26.54 -0.47 3.47
CA LEU A 43 -25.64 -0.58 4.61
C LEU A 43 -25.30 0.79 5.20
N GLU A 44 -25.02 1.80 4.37
CA GLU A 44 -24.75 3.16 4.83
C GLU A 44 -25.95 3.74 5.59
N SER A 45 -27.17 3.53 5.09
CA SER A 45 -28.38 3.98 5.76
C SER A 45 -28.62 3.28 7.11
N VAL A 46 -28.39 1.98 7.21
CA VAL A 46 -28.67 1.22 8.43
C VAL A 46 -27.58 1.41 9.47
N LEU A 47 -26.32 1.55 9.04
CA LEU A 47 -25.14 1.63 9.91
C LEU A 47 -24.67 3.07 10.16
N THR A 48 -25.48 4.08 9.80
CA THR A 48 -25.10 5.51 9.94
C THR A 48 -24.65 5.88 11.36
N ASN A 49 -25.21 5.24 12.40
CA ASN A 49 -24.91 5.55 13.79
C ASN A 49 -23.99 4.52 14.47
N ASP A 50 -23.52 3.52 13.73
CA ASP A 50 -22.61 2.51 14.22
C ASP A 50 -21.15 2.92 13.93
N PRO A 51 -20.16 2.51 14.75
CA PRO A 51 -18.75 2.88 14.57
C PRO A 51 -18.08 2.05 13.45
N VAL A 52 -18.73 1.97 12.28
CA VAL A 52 -18.30 1.20 11.12
C VAL A 52 -18.35 2.06 9.87
N SER A 53 -17.58 1.67 8.86
CA SER A 53 -17.55 2.30 7.55
C SER A 53 -17.82 1.26 6.47
N VAL A 54 -18.65 1.64 5.51
CA VAL A 54 -18.93 0.85 4.30
C VAL A 54 -18.01 1.37 3.20
N LYS A 55 -17.32 0.47 2.50
CA LYS A 55 -16.37 0.81 1.44
C LYS A 55 -16.56 -0.12 0.25
N THR A 56 -16.52 0.44 -0.95
CA THR A 56 -16.47 -0.32 -2.20
C THR A 56 -15.03 -0.49 -2.65
N GLY A 57 -14.65 -1.73 -2.95
CA GLY A 57 -13.38 -2.07 -3.60
C GLY A 57 -13.60 -2.58 -5.02
N GLN A 58 -12.58 -3.23 -5.59
CA GLN A 58 -12.71 -3.88 -6.88
C GLN A 58 -13.60 -5.12 -6.75
N GLN A 59 -14.82 -5.04 -7.29
CA GLN A 59 -15.82 -6.12 -7.26
C GLN A 59 -16.18 -6.62 -5.84
N LEU A 60 -16.15 -5.72 -4.85
CA LEU A 60 -16.51 -6.03 -3.47
C LEU A 60 -17.13 -4.84 -2.72
N VAL A 61 -17.90 -5.15 -1.68
CA VAL A 61 -18.37 -4.22 -0.64
C VAL A 61 -17.87 -4.70 0.72
N GLU A 62 -17.10 -3.89 1.42
CA GLU A 62 -16.51 -4.17 2.73
C GLU A 62 -17.14 -3.30 3.81
N VAL A 63 -17.45 -3.91 4.96
CA VAL A 63 -17.81 -3.21 6.20
C VAL A 63 -16.70 -3.45 7.20
N LYS A 64 -16.12 -2.36 7.73
CA LYS A 64 -15.01 -2.40 8.68
C LYS A 64 -15.15 -1.30 9.75
N PRO A 65 -14.50 -1.43 10.93
CA PRO A 65 -14.47 -0.38 11.94
C PRO A 65 -14.06 0.98 11.38
N GLN A 66 -14.74 2.03 11.81
CA GLN A 66 -14.40 3.39 11.43
C GLN A 66 -13.02 3.78 11.99
N GLY A 67 -12.29 4.63 11.26
CA GLY A 67 -11.00 5.15 11.69
C GLY A 67 -9.82 4.18 11.49
N VAL A 68 -10.06 2.98 10.96
CA VAL A 68 -8.99 2.03 10.60
C VAL A 68 -8.71 2.12 9.10
N ASN A 69 -7.53 2.63 8.75
CA ASN A 69 -7.05 2.70 7.37
C ASN A 69 -5.52 2.50 7.29
N LYS A 70 -5.02 2.29 6.07
CA LYS A 70 -3.58 2.08 5.81
C LYS A 70 -2.75 3.34 6.09
N GLY A 71 -3.34 4.53 5.96
CA GLY A 71 -2.72 5.82 6.32
C GLY A 71 -2.32 5.91 7.79
N LEU A 72 -3.20 5.50 8.71
CA LEU A 72 -2.92 5.49 10.15
C LEU A 72 -1.75 4.56 10.50
N VAL A 73 -1.63 3.43 9.79
CA VAL A 73 -0.50 2.51 9.94
C VAL A 73 0.80 3.18 9.48
N ALA A 74 0.77 3.88 8.34
CA ALA A 74 1.92 4.63 7.84
C ALA A 74 2.35 5.74 8.81
N GLU A 75 1.40 6.53 9.32
CA GLU A 75 1.67 7.60 10.30
C GLU A 75 2.31 7.03 11.57
N ARG A 76 1.77 5.92 12.08
CA ARG A 76 2.30 5.23 13.25
C ARG A 76 3.71 4.70 13.01
N LEU A 77 4.00 4.17 11.81
CA LEU A 77 5.33 3.71 11.45
C LEU A 77 6.34 4.87 11.45
N LEU A 78 6.00 5.99 10.82
CA LEU A 78 6.84 7.19 10.78
C LEU A 78 7.13 7.72 12.20
N THR A 79 6.08 7.83 13.02
CA THR A 79 6.19 8.30 14.41
C THR A 79 7.08 7.36 15.24
N THR A 80 6.88 6.05 15.11
CA THR A 80 7.68 5.05 15.83
C THR A 80 9.16 5.10 15.45
N MET A 81 9.49 5.38 14.17
CA MET A 81 10.88 5.53 13.74
C MET A 81 11.51 6.79 14.33
N GLN A 82 10.76 7.90 14.33
CA GLN A 82 11.18 9.15 14.93
C GLN A 82 11.43 9.01 16.45
N GLU A 83 10.53 8.35 17.18
CA GLU A 83 10.67 8.08 18.62
C GLU A 83 11.90 7.23 18.94
N LYS A 84 12.28 6.34 18.02
CA LYS A 84 13.52 5.55 18.10
C LYS A 84 14.77 6.34 17.70
N GLY A 85 14.64 7.63 17.39
CA GLY A 85 15.73 8.48 16.92
C GLY A 85 16.28 8.09 15.55
N LYS A 86 15.50 7.34 14.75
CA LYS A 86 15.88 6.94 13.40
C LYS A 86 15.19 7.85 12.39
N LEU A 87 15.99 8.64 11.69
CA LEU A 87 15.55 9.39 10.52
C LEU A 87 15.55 8.45 9.32
N LEU A 88 14.46 8.46 8.56
CA LEU A 88 14.35 7.68 7.33
C LEU A 88 15.03 8.44 6.18
N ASP A 89 15.87 7.76 5.42
CA ASP A 89 16.54 8.27 4.21
C ASP A 89 15.94 7.69 2.92
N PHE A 90 15.13 6.65 3.03
CA PHE A 90 14.44 6.03 1.90
C PHE A 90 13.06 5.52 2.31
N ILE A 91 12.04 5.81 1.49
CA ILE A 91 10.70 5.23 1.61
C ILE A 91 10.27 4.70 0.25
N LEU A 92 9.95 3.42 0.19
CA LEU A 92 9.22 2.79 -0.91
C LEU A 92 7.84 2.38 -0.42
N CYS A 93 6.81 2.85 -1.12
CA CYS A 93 5.41 2.56 -0.83
C CYS A 93 4.71 2.13 -2.12
N VAL A 94 4.09 0.96 -2.13
CA VAL A 94 3.42 0.39 -3.31
C VAL A 94 2.00 -0.02 -2.93
N GLY A 95 1.01 0.33 -3.75
CA GLY A 95 -0.39 0.01 -3.50
C GLY A 95 -1.25 0.00 -4.77
N ASP A 96 -2.25 -0.86 -4.81
CA ASP A 96 -3.04 -1.18 -6.00
C ASP A 96 -4.52 -0.77 -5.89
N ASP A 97 -5.00 -0.38 -4.71
CA ASP A 97 -6.41 -0.11 -4.50
C ASP A 97 -6.69 1.27 -3.90
N ARG A 98 -7.99 1.58 -3.77
CA ARG A 98 -8.45 2.85 -3.18
C ARG A 98 -8.02 3.01 -1.72
N SER A 99 -7.83 1.91 -0.99
CA SER A 99 -7.44 1.98 0.43
C SER A 99 -5.98 2.40 0.61
N ASP A 100 -5.13 2.22 -0.41
CA ASP A 100 -3.74 2.69 -0.42
C ASP A 100 -3.62 4.21 -0.57
N GLU A 101 -4.66 4.89 -1.05
CA GLU A 101 -4.66 6.35 -1.21
C GLU A 101 -4.50 7.10 0.11
N ASP A 102 -4.99 6.54 1.22
CA ASP A 102 -4.78 7.10 2.56
C ASP A 102 -3.30 6.96 2.98
N MET A 103 -2.66 5.85 2.58
CA MET A 103 -1.23 5.61 2.83
C MET A 103 -0.34 6.54 2.01
N PHE A 104 -0.65 6.73 0.72
CA PHE A 104 0.09 7.65 -0.14
C PHE A 104 0.00 9.10 0.37
N GLU A 105 -1.18 9.55 0.80
CA GLU A 105 -1.34 10.90 1.35
C GLU A 105 -0.45 11.17 2.56
N VAL A 106 -0.41 10.22 3.51
CA VAL A 106 0.41 10.35 4.71
C VAL A 106 1.90 10.36 4.36
N ILE A 107 2.35 9.44 3.50
CA ILE A 107 3.77 9.34 3.13
C ILE A 107 4.22 10.56 2.34
N MET A 108 3.40 11.06 1.41
CA MET A 108 3.75 12.23 0.62
C MET A 108 3.73 13.52 1.45
N SER A 109 2.83 13.64 2.42
CA SER A 109 2.80 14.80 3.34
C SER A 109 3.94 14.76 4.37
N ALA A 110 4.47 13.58 4.69
CA ALA A 110 5.59 13.42 5.60
C ALA A 110 6.92 13.99 5.07
N LYS A 111 7.03 14.29 3.77
CA LYS A 111 8.27 14.75 3.10
C LYS A 111 8.99 15.89 3.83
N ASP A 112 8.22 16.88 4.30
CA ASP A 112 8.74 18.06 5.01
C ASP A 112 8.66 17.89 6.54
N GLY A 113 8.36 16.68 7.01
CA GLY A 113 8.17 16.35 8.41
C GLY A 113 9.46 15.94 9.14
N PRO A 114 9.41 15.90 10.48
CA PRO A 114 10.58 15.63 11.32
C PRO A 114 11.06 14.17 11.30
N ALA A 115 10.28 13.26 10.69
CA ALA A 115 10.62 11.83 10.62
C ALA A 115 11.61 11.48 9.51
N LEU A 116 11.82 12.39 8.55
CA LEU A 116 12.67 12.17 7.39
C LEU A 116 14.00 12.92 7.49
N SER A 117 15.03 12.29 6.94
CA SER A 117 16.32 12.92 6.69
C SER A 117 16.18 14.01 5.61
N PRO A 118 16.99 15.09 5.64
CA PRO A 118 17.01 16.11 4.58
C PRO A 118 17.34 15.57 3.18
N VAL A 119 17.94 14.38 3.10
CA VAL A 119 18.28 13.68 1.85
C VAL A 119 17.31 12.55 1.53
N ALA A 120 16.17 12.47 2.22
CA ALA A 120 15.25 11.35 2.08
C ALA A 120 14.61 11.31 0.69
N GLU A 121 14.65 10.13 0.07
CA GLU A 121 13.96 9.85 -1.20
C GLU A 121 12.67 9.07 -0.95
N ILE A 122 11.57 9.53 -1.57
CA ILE A 122 10.24 8.93 -1.43
C ILE A 122 9.75 8.45 -2.78
N PHE A 123 9.49 7.15 -2.86
CA PHE A 123 8.91 6.46 -4.00
C PHE A 123 7.55 5.90 -3.60
N ALA A 124 6.50 6.70 -3.83
CA ALA A 124 5.11 6.24 -3.75
C ALA A 124 4.64 5.81 -5.15
N CYS A 125 4.29 4.54 -5.30
CA CYS A 125 3.95 3.89 -6.56
C CYS A 125 2.54 3.29 -6.49
N THR A 126 1.67 3.67 -7.41
CA THR A 126 0.39 2.95 -7.60
C THR A 126 0.56 1.82 -8.61
N VAL A 127 -0.14 0.69 -8.44
CA VAL A 127 -0.12 -0.42 -9.41
C VAL A 127 -1.23 -0.24 -10.44
N GLY A 128 -0.86 -0.30 -11.72
CA GLY A 128 -1.70 0.04 -12.85
C GLY A 128 -1.81 1.55 -13.08
N GLN A 129 -2.04 1.93 -14.34
CA GLN A 129 -2.20 3.33 -14.72
C GLN A 129 -3.60 3.84 -14.35
N LYS A 130 -3.67 4.59 -13.23
CA LYS A 130 -4.93 5.15 -12.72
C LYS A 130 -4.68 6.43 -11.92
N PRO A 131 -5.72 7.28 -11.71
CA PRO A 131 -5.60 8.42 -10.81
C PRO A 131 -5.22 7.97 -9.40
N SER A 132 -4.16 8.56 -8.85
CA SER A 132 -3.63 8.25 -7.52
C SER A 132 -2.90 9.47 -6.94
N LYS A 133 -2.82 9.54 -5.61
CA LYS A 133 -1.93 10.45 -4.87
C LYS A 133 -0.47 10.01 -4.94
N ALA A 134 -0.19 8.78 -5.35
CA ALA A 134 1.15 8.30 -5.62
C ALA A 134 1.83 9.11 -6.75
N LYS A 135 3.14 9.33 -6.63
CA LYS A 135 3.92 10.10 -7.62
C LYS A 135 4.27 9.26 -8.86
N TYR A 136 4.41 7.96 -8.68
CA TYR A 136 4.83 7.02 -9.71
C TYR A 136 3.78 5.92 -9.88
N TYR A 137 3.94 5.12 -10.94
CA TYR A 137 3.16 3.90 -11.12
C TYR A 137 4.07 2.74 -11.57
N LEU A 138 3.60 1.52 -11.34
CA LEU A 138 4.11 0.27 -11.89
C LEU A 138 2.97 -0.38 -12.67
N ASP A 139 3.22 -0.97 -13.83
CA ASP A 139 2.15 -1.45 -14.70
C ASP A 139 1.39 -2.63 -14.08
N ASP A 140 2.12 -3.57 -13.47
CA ASP A 140 1.55 -4.78 -12.88
C ASP A 140 2.41 -5.34 -11.72
N THR A 141 1.97 -6.46 -11.17
CA THR A 141 2.69 -7.15 -10.09
C THR A 141 4.04 -7.73 -10.52
N ALA A 142 4.24 -8.05 -11.80
CA ALA A 142 5.52 -8.54 -12.31
C ALA A 142 6.57 -7.42 -12.31
N GLU A 143 6.18 -6.18 -12.60
CA GLU A 143 7.07 -5.03 -12.48
C GLU A 143 7.50 -4.76 -11.03
N ILE A 144 6.59 -4.95 -10.07
CA ILE A 144 6.93 -4.85 -8.63
C ILE A 144 8.03 -5.84 -8.29
N ILE A 145 7.86 -7.11 -8.68
CA ILE A 145 8.85 -8.17 -8.42
C ILE A 145 10.19 -7.82 -9.05
N ARG A 146 10.20 -7.43 -10.33
CA ARG A 146 11.43 -7.03 -11.03
C ARG A 146 12.14 -5.84 -10.38
N MET A 147 11.37 -4.84 -9.92
CA MET A 147 11.92 -3.69 -9.21
C MET A 147 12.57 -4.13 -7.88
N LEU A 148 11.89 -4.97 -7.10
CA LEU A 148 12.42 -5.49 -5.84
C LEU A 148 13.65 -6.38 -6.05
N ASP A 149 13.66 -7.23 -7.07
CA ASP A 149 14.82 -8.03 -7.46
C ASP A 149 16.01 -7.15 -7.85
N GLY A 150 15.76 -6.07 -8.60
CA GLY A 150 16.78 -5.09 -8.95
C GLY A 150 17.40 -4.42 -7.73
N LEU A 151 16.58 -4.03 -6.75
CA LEU A 151 17.03 -3.45 -5.49
C LEU A 151 17.82 -4.46 -4.62
N ALA A 152 17.40 -5.72 -4.61
CA ALA A 152 18.11 -6.78 -3.88
C ALA A 152 19.46 -7.12 -4.52
N ALA A 153 19.54 -7.11 -5.86
CA ALA A 153 20.76 -7.44 -6.59
C ALA A 153 21.86 -6.38 -6.40
N THR A 154 21.50 -5.12 -6.19
CA THR A 154 22.47 -4.02 -5.99
C THR A 154 23.32 -4.14 -4.72
N ASP A 155 22.90 -4.92 -3.72
CA ASP A 155 23.71 -5.16 -2.52
C ASP A 155 24.90 -6.09 -2.78
N THR A 156 24.83 -6.95 -3.82
CA THR A 156 25.86 -7.97 -4.05
C THR A 156 27.08 -7.41 -4.80
N THR A 157 26.93 -6.26 -5.49
CA THR A 157 28.00 -5.67 -6.30
C THR A 157 28.87 -4.66 -5.55
N ILE A 158 28.43 -4.19 -4.37
CA ILE A 158 29.18 -3.21 -3.57
C ILE A 158 30.30 -3.88 -2.75
N SER A 159 30.17 -5.17 -2.41
CA SER A 159 31.19 -5.91 -1.66
C SER A 159 32.42 -6.33 -2.47
N ASP A 160 32.40 -6.25 -3.81
CA ASP A 160 33.47 -6.76 -4.68
C ASP A 160 34.49 -5.69 -5.14
N GLN A 161 34.41 -4.43 -4.67
CA GLN A 161 35.32 -3.35 -5.08
C GLN A 161 36.22 -2.76 -3.99
N THR A 162 36.26 -3.31 -2.77
CA THR A 162 37.12 -2.78 -1.68
C THR A 162 38.43 -3.52 -1.45
N ASP A 163 38.82 -4.49 -2.28
CA ASP A 163 40.09 -5.22 -2.10
C ASP A 163 41.05 -5.08 -3.31
N SER A 164 41.47 -3.85 -3.59
CA SER A 164 42.69 -3.61 -4.38
C SER A 164 43.34 -2.27 -4.04
N THR A 165 43.87 -2.13 -2.82
CA THR A 165 44.96 -1.19 -2.56
C THR A 165 46.07 -1.86 -1.76
N ALA A 166 47.22 -2.10 -2.40
CA ALA A 166 48.56 -1.81 -1.86
C ALA A 166 49.66 -2.52 -2.67
N THR A 167 50.44 -1.77 -3.44
CA THR A 167 51.90 -1.95 -3.46
C THR A 167 52.57 -0.67 -3.95
N VAL A 168 53.02 0.14 -2.99
CA VAL A 168 54.00 1.21 -3.23
C VAL A 168 55.38 0.61 -2.97
N PRO A 169 56.31 0.55 -3.95
CA PRO A 169 57.66 0.09 -3.68
C PRO A 169 58.53 1.28 -3.26
N THR A 170 58.90 1.34 -1.98
CA THR A 170 60.06 2.09 -1.50
C THR A 170 61.33 1.36 -1.94
N LYS A 171 62.15 2.01 -2.77
CA LYS A 171 63.56 1.64 -2.97
C LYS A 171 64.42 2.57 -2.12
N ASP A 172 65.05 1.97 -1.13
CA ASP A 172 66.14 2.58 -0.36
C ASP A 172 67.32 2.92 -1.27
N LEU A 173 67.87 4.10 -1.06
CA LEU A 173 69.14 4.55 -1.59
C LEU A 173 70.21 4.20 -0.54
N PHE A 174 71.04 3.19 -0.81
CA PHE A 174 72.50 3.12 -0.56
C PHE A 174 73.01 1.74 -1.02
#